data_AF-A0A975UB88-F1
#
_entry.id   AF-A0A975UB88-F1
#
_cell.length_a   1.000
_cell.length_b   1.000
_cell.length_c   1.000
_cell.angle_alpha   90.00
_cell.angle_beta   90.00
_cell.angle_gamma   90.00
#
_symmetry.space_group_name_H-M   'P 1'
#
loop_
_entity.id
_entity.type
_entity.pdbx_description
1 polymer ?
#
loop_
_entity_poly.entity_id
_entity_poly.type
_entity_poly.pdbx_seq_one_letter_code
_entity_poly.pdbx_strand_id
1 'polypeptide(L)' 'MPRFIQILQIVIAVVVGALIGYDLILHGISIFDNKYVTTTCVLFVLLEIALFVVYKLIEDD' A
#
# COMPACT_ATOMS: atom_id res chain seq x y z
N MET A 1 -6.24 6.33 19.41
CA MET A 1 -5.01 6.23 18.61
C MET A 1 -5.04 5.08 17.59
N PRO A 2 -5.47 3.84 17.90
CA PRO A 2 -5.43 2.73 16.92
C PRO A 2 -6.39 2.91 15.73
N ARG A 3 -7.60 3.47 15.97
CA ARG A 3 -8.59 3.74 14.91
C ARG A 3 -8.08 4.67 13.79
N PHE A 4 -7.17 5.61 14.09
CA PHE A 4 -6.62 6.52 13.08
C PHE A 4 -5.69 5.77 12.11
N ILE A 5 -4.80 4.93 12.64
CA ILE A 5 -3.87 4.15 11.82
C ILE A 5 -4.60 3.13 10.97
N GLN A 6 -5.63 2.49 11.53
CA GLN A 6 -6.47 1.54 10.81
C GLN A 6 -7.22 2.18 9.63
N ILE A 7 -7.81 3.37 9.83
CA ILE A 7 -8.45 4.13 8.76
C ILE A 7 -7.42 4.57 7.71
N LEU A 8 -6.24 5.01 8.15
CA LEU A 8 -5.17 5.43 7.25
C LEU A 8 -4.67 4.27 6.37
N GLN A 9 -4.47 3.08 6.92
CA GLN A 9 -4.14 1.88 6.13
C GLN A 9 -5.22 1.55 5.10
N ILE A 10 -6.49 1.59 5.50
CA ILE A 10 -7.58 1.29 4.56
C ILE A 10 -7.61 2.32 3.41
N VAL A 11 -7.45 3.61 3.72
CA VAL A 11 -7.42 4.67 2.69
C VAL A 11 -6.22 4.48 1.75
N ILE A 12 -5.04 4.20 2.29
CA ILE A 12 -3.81 3.99 1.53
C ILE A 12 -3.93 2.73 0.65
N ALA A 13 -4.45 1.63 1.20
CA ALA A 13 -4.74 0.39 0.50
C ALA A 13 -5.74 0.59 -0.66
N VAL A 14 -6.81 1.34 -0.44
CA VAL A 14 -7.81 1.63 -1.49
C VAL A 14 -7.21 2.48 -2.60
N VAL A 15 -6.49 3.55 -2.25
CA VAL A 15 -5.90 4.48 -3.24
C VAL A 15 -4.87 3.76 -4.11
N VAL A 16 -3.95 3.01 -3.49
CA VAL A 16 -2.89 2.34 -4.25
C VAL A 16 -3.38 1.08 -4.93
N GLY A 17 -4.33 0.35 -4.33
CA GLY A 17 -5.02 -0.75 -5.00
C GLY A 17 -5.76 -0.30 -6.26
N ALA A 18 -6.41 0.88 -6.22
CA ALA A 18 -7.07 1.46 -7.39
C ALA A 18 -6.06 1.91 -8.46
N LEU A 19 -4.93 2.52 -8.07
CA LEU A 19 -3.88 2.94 -9.01
C LEU A 19 -3.22 1.73 -9.68
N ILE A 20 -2.76 0.74 -8.89
CA ILE A 20 -2.15 -0.48 -9.42
C ILE A 20 -3.17 -1.27 -10.25
N GLY A 21 -4.43 -1.35 -9.81
CA GLY A 21 -5.49 -2.05 -10.54
C GLY A 21 -5.85 -1.38 -11.87
N TYR A 22 -6.00 -0.06 -11.89
CA TYR A 22 -6.23 0.73 -13.10
C TYR A 22 -5.12 0.51 -14.11
N ASP A 23 -3.88 0.66 -13.64
CA ASP A 23 -2.69 0.45 -14.44
C ASP A 23 -2.69 -0.99 -14.98
N LEU A 24 -2.79 -2.01 -14.11
CA LEU A 24 -2.74 -3.42 -14.49
C LEU A 24 -3.80 -3.80 -15.53
N ILE A 25 -5.01 -3.24 -15.45
CA ILE A 25 -6.11 -3.51 -16.39
C ILE A 25 -5.84 -2.86 -17.76
N LEU A 26 -5.30 -1.64 -17.79
CA LEU A 26 -5.14 -0.88 -19.04
C LEU A 26 -3.82 -1.14 -19.77
N HIS A 27 -2.74 -1.34 -19.04
CA HIS A 27 -1.39 -1.51 -19.60
C HIS A 27 -0.82 -2.92 -19.37
N GLY A 28 -1.54 -3.80 -18.67
CA GLY A 28 -1.15 -5.19 -18.46
C GLY A 28 0.10 -5.36 -17.58
N ILE A 29 0.77 -6.50 -17.72
CA ILE A 29 1.96 -6.85 -16.91
C ILE A 29 3.17 -5.96 -17.26
N SER A 30 3.12 -5.24 -18.40
CA SER A 30 4.21 -4.36 -18.90
C SER A 30 4.54 -3.19 -17.97
N ILE A 31 3.71 -2.94 -16.96
CA ILE A 31 3.86 -1.84 -16.01
C ILE A 31 5.01 -2.09 -15.04
N PHE A 32 5.26 -3.36 -14.73
CA PHE A 32 6.37 -3.77 -13.88
C PHE A 32 7.72 -3.71 -14.60
N ASP A 33 7.74 -3.45 -15.92
CA ASP A 33 8.97 -3.22 -16.69
C ASP A 33 9.56 -1.84 -16.38
N ASN A 34 8.73 -0.90 -15.90
CA ASN A 34 9.23 0.39 -15.44
C ASN A 34 9.75 0.28 -14.00
N LYS A 35 11.08 0.44 -13.85
CA LYS A 35 11.78 0.42 -12.56
C LYS A 35 11.15 1.32 -11.50
N TYR A 36 10.62 2.48 -11.88
CA TYR A 36 10.00 3.42 -10.94
C TYR A 36 8.66 2.90 -10.41
N VAL A 37 7.87 2.23 -11.26
CA VAL A 37 6.58 1.65 -10.84
C VAL A 37 6.82 0.48 -9.89
N THR A 38 7.74 -0.43 -10.25
CA THR A 38 8.11 -1.56 -9.40
C THR A 38 8.67 -1.09 -8.05
N THR A 39 9.52 -0.06 -8.05
CA THR A 39 10.06 0.53 -6.80
C THR A 39 8.94 1.15 -5.95
N THR A 40 8.01 1.86 -6.57
CA THR A 40 6.87 2.47 -5.86
C THR A 40 5.97 1.41 -5.23
N CYS A 41 5.69 0.31 -5.93
CA CYS A 41 4.92 -0.83 -5.39
C CYS A 41 5.63 -1.50 -4.20
N VAL A 42 6.95 -1.69 -4.27
CA VAL A 42 7.71 -2.28 -3.15
C VAL A 42 7.72 -1.35 -1.93
N LEU A 43 7.96 -0.05 -2.13
CA LEU A 43 7.92 0.94 -1.06
C LEU A 43 6.54 1.04 -0.42
N PHE A 44 5.49 0.93 -1.23
CA PHE A 44 4.11 0.88 -0.75
C PHE A 44 3.86 -0.33 0.15
N VAL A 45 4.26 -1.53 -0.26
CA VAL A 45 4.11 -2.74 0.55
C VAL A 45 4.88 -2.62 1.87
N LEU A 46 6.10 -2.06 1.84
CA LEU A 46 6.89 -1.80 3.04
C LEU A 46 6.20 -0.80 3.99
N LEU A 47 5.61 0.26 3.43
CA LEU A 47 4.86 1.25 4.21
C LEU A 47 3.64 0.62 4.91
N GLU A 48 2.87 -0.19 4.20
CA GLU A 48 1.71 -0.89 4.77
C GLU A 48 2.11 -1.86 5.88
N ILE A 49 3.19 -2.61 5.69
CA ILE A 49 3.73 -3.49 6.74
C ILE A 49 4.17 -2.67 7.96
N ALA A 50 4.85 -1.54 7.76
CA ALA A 50 5.28 -0.69 8.86
C ALA A 50 4.08 -0.12 9.64
N LEU A 51 3.05 0.38 8.95
CA LEU A 51 1.82 0.87 9.56
C LEU A 51 1.07 -0.24 10.32
N PHE A 52 1.03 -1.45 9.76
CA PHE A 52 0.45 -2.61 10.42
C PHE A 52 1.18 -2.98 11.72
N VAL A 53 2.52 -2.97 11.71
CA VAL A 53 3.33 -3.24 12.91
C VAL A 53 3.07 -2.19 13.99
N VAL A 54 3.02 -0.90 13.62
CA VAL A 54 2.73 0.19 14.56
C VAL A 54 1.30 0.07 15.12
N TYR A 55 0.32 -0.25 14.28
CA TYR A 55 -1.05 -0.51 14.72
C TYR A 55 -1.09 -1.63 15.75
N LYS A 56 -0.45 -2.77 15.46
CA LYS A 56 -0.43 -3.91 16.37
C LYS A 56 0.24 -3.56 17.70
N LEU A 57 1.36 -2.82 17.66
CA LEU A 57 2.07 -2.41 18.87
C LEU A 57 1.21 -1.49 19.77
N ILE A 58 0.38 -0.62 19.19
CA ILE A 58 -0.53 0.27 19.92
C ILE A 58 -1.78 -0.47 20.42
N GLU A 59 -2.16 -1.58 19.79
CA GLU A 59 -3.31 -2.39 20.20
C GLU A 59 -2.96 -3.40 21.31
N ASP A 60 -1.72 -3.93 21.31
CA ASP A 60 -1.22 -4.84 22.34
C ASP A 60 -0.77 -4.13 23.65
N ASP A 61 -0.52 -2.81 23.61
CA ASP A 61 -0.13 -1.97 24.76
C ASP A 61 -1.35 -1.21 25.36
#